data_AF-A0A9D5F426-F1
#
_entry.id   AF-A0A9D5F426-F1
#
_cell.length_a   1.000
_cell.length_b   1.000
_cell.length_c   1.000
_cell.angle_alpha   90.00
_cell.angle_beta   90.00
_cell.angle_gamma   90.00
#
_symmetry.space_group_name_H-M   'P 1'
#
loop_
_entity.id
_entity.type
_entity.pdbx_description
1 polymer ?
#
loop_
_entity_poly.entity_id
_entity_poly.type
_entity_poly.pdbx_seq_one_letter_code
_entity_poly.pdbx_strand_id
1 'polypeptide(L)'
;MNRTKSALTLLLLAFVGITATYLVQRSNAPQIAAEQRLLDSRKLLDVLAPDSYDNQPLEQPLALADVALSHSTLTGGYRASKAGRPVAVLLRSRSKGYAGSIELLIAIDDHGKLLGVKTLKQNETPALGGHLGEWPNAWLSLFAGKSSDEPTDAGWALKKDQGQFDQMAGATITSRAVVNAVHDALRYFDQHRVALLGSPP
;
A
#
# COMPACT_ATOMS: atom_id res chain seq x y z
N MET A 1 20.07 59.96 -20.75
CA MET A 1 19.33 59.02 -19.88
C MET A 1 20.34 58.26 -19.03
N ASN A 2 20.35 58.46 -17.71
CA ASN A 2 21.46 58.04 -16.85
C ASN A 2 21.45 56.52 -16.66
N ARG A 3 22.50 55.84 -17.15
CA ARG A 3 22.67 54.37 -17.11
C ARG A 3 22.41 53.77 -15.73
N THR A 4 22.73 54.50 -14.67
CA THR A 4 22.48 54.13 -13.26
C THR A 4 20.99 54.07 -12.91
N LYS A 5 20.17 54.99 -13.41
CA LYS A 5 18.72 54.98 -13.18
C LYS A 5 18.06 53.78 -13.87
N SER A 6 18.48 53.49 -15.11
CA SER A 6 17.99 52.31 -15.85
C SER A 6 18.41 50.99 -15.19
N ALA A 7 19.63 50.91 -14.67
CA ALA A 7 20.09 49.74 -13.91
C ALA A 7 19.29 49.55 -12.60
N LEU A 8 19.01 50.64 -11.88
CA LEU A 8 18.21 50.60 -10.64
C LEU A 8 16.77 50.15 -10.91
N THR A 9 16.14 50.65 -11.98
CA THR A 9 14.78 50.24 -12.37
C THR A 9 14.71 48.76 -12.76
N LEU A 10 15.74 48.23 -13.44
CA LEU A 10 15.79 46.81 -13.79
C LEU A 10 15.96 45.92 -12.55
N LEU A 11 16.82 46.30 -11.61
CA LEU A 11 17.01 45.58 -10.35
C LEU A 11 15.72 45.53 -9.52
N LEU A 12 15.02 46.66 -9.43
CA LEU A 12 13.78 46.76 -8.66
C LEU A 12 12.68 45.90 -9.31
N LEU A 13 12.57 45.93 -10.64
CA LEU A 13 11.60 45.11 -11.37
C LEU A 13 11.91 43.60 -11.23
N ALA A 14 13.18 43.22 -11.31
CA ALA A 14 13.62 41.84 -11.07
C ALA A 14 13.32 41.38 -9.63
N PHE A 15 13.59 42.22 -8.64
CA PHE A 15 13.32 41.92 -7.24
C PHE A 15 11.82 41.73 -6.98
N VAL A 16 10.97 42.59 -7.54
CA VAL A 16 9.51 42.46 -7.45
C VAL A 16 9.03 41.17 -8.12
N GLY A 17 9.54 40.85 -9.32
CA GLY A 17 9.20 39.61 -10.02
C GLY A 17 9.58 38.35 -9.24
N ILE A 18 10.80 38.30 -8.69
CA ILE A 18 11.28 37.18 -7.86
C ILE A 18 10.43 37.07 -6.58
N THR A 19 10.16 38.19 -5.91
CA THR A 19 9.39 38.21 -4.67
C THR A 19 7.95 37.76 -4.90
N ALA A 20 7.29 38.26 -5.95
CA ALA A 20 5.94 37.86 -6.32
C ALA A 20 5.87 36.37 -6.64
N THR A 21 6.82 35.86 -7.44
CA THR A 21 6.90 34.44 -7.79
C THR A 21 7.12 33.57 -6.56
N TYR A 22 8.04 33.96 -5.67
CA TYR A 22 8.31 33.25 -4.42
C TYR A 22 7.09 33.19 -3.49
N LEU A 23 6.35 34.31 -3.36
CA LEU A 23 5.13 34.35 -2.55
C LEU A 23 4.05 33.44 -3.14
N VAL A 24 3.80 33.50 -4.45
CA VAL A 24 2.84 32.62 -5.13
C VAL A 24 3.24 31.15 -4.94
N GLN A 25 4.51 30.81 -5.11
CA GLN A 25 4.99 29.43 -4.92
C GLN A 25 4.81 28.98 -3.47
N ARG A 26 5.16 29.81 -2.49
CA ARG A 26 5.04 29.50 -1.06
C ARG A 26 3.58 29.34 -0.62
N SER A 27 2.68 30.16 -1.16
CA SER A 27 1.24 30.08 -0.85
C SER A 27 0.58 28.85 -1.48
N ASN A 28 0.99 28.45 -2.70
CA ASN A 28 0.39 27.29 -3.40
C ASN A 28 1.06 25.94 -3.06
N ALA A 29 2.32 25.94 -2.61
CA ALA A 29 3.05 24.75 -2.22
C ALA A 29 2.27 23.80 -1.28
N PRO A 30 1.59 24.25 -0.20
CA PRO A 30 0.85 23.34 0.68
C PRO A 30 -0.33 22.69 -0.02
N GLN A 31 -1.02 23.41 -0.91
CA GLN A 31 -2.17 22.88 -1.63
C GLN A 31 -1.75 21.83 -2.67
N ILE A 32 -0.67 22.09 -3.42
CA ILE A 32 -0.09 21.14 -4.37
C ILE A 32 0.35 19.86 -3.62
N ALA A 33 1.00 20.02 -2.47
CA ALA A 33 1.42 18.88 -1.66
C ALA A 33 0.23 18.07 -1.13
N ALA A 34 -0.86 18.72 -0.72
CA ALA A 34 -2.08 18.04 -0.27
C ALA A 34 -2.75 17.26 -1.40
N GLU A 35 -2.87 17.86 -2.60
CA GLU A 35 -3.45 17.16 -3.76
C GLU A 35 -2.58 15.97 -4.21
N GLN A 36 -1.25 16.14 -4.23
CA GLN A 36 -0.32 15.04 -4.52
C GLN A 36 -0.49 13.89 -3.54
N ARG A 37 -0.59 14.18 -2.23
CA ARG A 37 -0.84 13.15 -1.20
C ARG A 37 -2.16 12.42 -1.42
N LEU A 38 -3.23 13.13 -1.80
CA LEU A 38 -4.51 12.50 -2.10
C LEU A 38 -4.42 11.58 -3.33
N LEU A 39 -3.73 12.01 -4.38
CA LEU A 39 -3.50 11.19 -5.57
C LEU A 39 -2.68 9.94 -5.25
N ASP A 40 -1.61 10.09 -4.48
CA ASP A 40 -0.77 8.96 -4.07
C ASP A 40 -1.52 8.01 -3.15
N SER A 41 -2.32 8.52 -2.21
CA SER A 41 -3.21 7.70 -1.39
C SER A 41 -4.20 6.91 -2.24
N ARG A 42 -4.83 7.53 -3.24
CA ARG A 42 -5.76 6.83 -4.15
C ARG A 42 -5.05 5.74 -4.94
N LYS A 43 -3.84 5.98 -5.44
CA LYS A 43 -3.04 4.96 -6.11
C LYS A 43 -2.68 3.80 -5.21
N LEU A 44 -2.46 4.03 -3.91
CA LEU A 44 -2.20 2.93 -2.97
C LEU A 44 -3.47 2.14 -2.64
N LEU A 45 -4.62 2.82 -2.58
CA LEU A 45 -5.90 2.27 -2.15
C LEU A 45 -6.78 1.75 -3.30
N ASP A 46 -6.29 1.73 -4.54
CA ASP A 46 -7.02 1.20 -5.70
C ASP A 46 -7.24 -0.34 -5.65
N VAL A 47 -6.66 -1.01 -4.66
CA VAL A 47 -7.00 -2.38 -4.26
C VAL A 47 -8.40 -2.48 -3.65
N LEU A 48 -8.94 -1.38 -3.13
CA LEU A 48 -10.31 -1.28 -2.65
C LEU A 48 -11.21 -0.77 -3.78
N ALA A 49 -12.44 -1.28 -3.83
CA ALA A 49 -13.42 -0.79 -4.80
C ALA A 49 -13.67 0.72 -4.60
N PRO A 50 -13.82 1.49 -5.69
CA PRO A 50 -14.25 2.88 -5.59
C PRO A 50 -15.53 2.99 -4.74
N ASP A 51 -15.62 4.05 -3.93
CA ASP A 51 -16.76 4.33 -3.06
C ASP A 51 -17.06 3.28 -1.98
N SER A 52 -16.18 2.30 -1.77
CA SER A 52 -16.33 1.32 -0.67
C SER A 52 -16.02 1.92 0.71
N TYR A 53 -15.31 3.05 0.77
CA TYR A 53 -14.92 3.77 1.98
C TYR A 53 -15.07 5.29 1.79
N ASP A 54 -15.24 6.03 2.88
CA ASP A 54 -15.38 7.49 2.89
C ASP A 54 -14.38 8.22 3.80
N ASN A 55 -13.56 7.48 4.54
CA ASN A 55 -12.49 8.03 5.37
C ASN A 55 -11.16 8.19 4.60
N GLN A 56 -10.11 8.62 5.31
CA GLN A 56 -8.74 8.69 4.80
C GLN A 56 -7.87 7.64 5.52
N PRO A 57 -7.87 6.36 5.10
CA PRO A 57 -7.27 5.26 5.85
C PRO A 57 -5.80 5.49 6.20
N LEU A 58 -5.03 6.04 5.25
CA LEU A 58 -3.58 6.20 5.39
C LEU A 58 -3.16 7.29 6.39
N GLU A 59 -4.07 8.19 6.77
CA GLU A 59 -3.79 9.24 7.76
C GLU A 59 -3.96 8.74 9.20
N GLN A 60 -4.63 7.60 9.38
CA GLN A 60 -4.97 7.04 10.69
C GLN A 60 -4.37 5.62 10.82
N PRO A 61 -3.05 5.52 11.07
CA PRO A 61 -2.41 4.23 11.27
C PRO A 61 -2.98 3.52 12.51
N LEU A 62 -3.26 2.24 12.37
CA LEU A 62 -3.63 1.36 13.46
C LEU A 62 -2.39 0.96 14.25
N ALA A 63 -2.54 0.89 15.57
CA ALA A 63 -1.54 0.26 16.43
C ALA A 63 -1.62 -1.25 16.22
N LEU A 64 -0.54 -1.84 15.71
CA LEU A 64 -0.41 -3.28 15.54
C LEU A 64 0.23 -3.87 16.80
N ALA A 65 -0.32 -4.99 17.27
CA ALA A 65 0.35 -5.84 18.24
C ALA A 65 1.69 -6.33 17.67
N ASP A 66 2.74 -6.27 18.48
CA ASP A 66 4.08 -6.76 18.15
C ASP A 66 4.10 -8.29 18.25
N VAL A 67 3.68 -8.94 17.16
CA VAL A 67 3.59 -10.39 17.06
C VAL A 67 4.58 -10.85 16.00
N ALA A 68 5.47 -11.77 16.39
CA ALA A 68 6.36 -12.43 15.45
C ALA A 68 5.54 -13.38 14.56
N LEU A 69 5.42 -13.01 13.28
CA LEU A 69 4.84 -13.87 12.25
C LEU A 69 5.91 -14.81 11.68
N SER A 70 5.47 -15.93 11.12
CA SER A 70 6.37 -17.02 10.72
C SER A 70 7.27 -16.65 9.53
N HIS A 71 6.77 -15.86 8.59
CA HIS A 71 7.44 -15.62 7.31
C HIS A 71 7.52 -14.15 6.90
N SER A 72 6.82 -13.27 7.62
CA SER A 72 6.70 -11.87 7.28
C SER A 72 6.72 -10.98 8.53
N THR A 73 6.67 -9.67 8.32
CA THR A 73 6.57 -8.69 9.41
C THR A 73 5.62 -7.60 8.97
N LEU A 74 4.62 -7.30 9.80
CA LEU A 74 3.72 -6.20 9.53
C LEU A 74 4.41 -4.88 9.86
N THR A 75 4.41 -3.96 8.89
CA THR A 75 5.06 -2.64 9.00
C THR A 75 4.06 -1.51 9.17
N GLY A 76 2.75 -1.80 9.06
CA GLY A 76 1.69 -0.83 9.29
C GLY A 76 0.31 -1.43 9.04
N GLY A 77 -0.70 -0.87 9.69
CA GLY A 77 -2.11 -1.22 9.50
C GLY A 77 -2.95 0.04 9.32
N TYR A 78 -3.99 -0.05 8.51
CA TYR A 78 -4.91 1.06 8.25
C TYR A 78 -6.34 0.55 8.20
N ARG A 79 -7.29 1.36 8.66
CA ARG A 79 -8.71 1.01 8.63
C ARG A 79 -9.42 1.82 7.56
N ALA A 80 -10.11 1.13 6.65
CA ALA A 80 -11.09 1.74 5.77
C ALA A 80 -12.48 1.63 6.42
N SER A 81 -13.21 2.74 6.44
CA SER A 81 -14.55 2.81 6.98
C SER A 81 -15.49 3.52 6.01
N LYS A 82 -16.77 3.19 6.09
CA LYS A 82 -17.86 3.87 5.38
C LYS A 82 -18.96 4.21 6.35
N ALA A 83 -19.39 5.47 6.39
CA ALA A 83 -20.39 5.99 7.29
C ALA A 83 -20.12 5.61 8.76
N GLY A 84 -18.84 5.67 9.18
CA GLY A 84 -18.40 5.31 10.52
C GLY A 84 -18.29 3.81 10.81
N ARG A 85 -18.64 2.93 9.87
CA ARG A 85 -18.50 1.46 10.02
C ARG A 85 -17.22 0.97 9.36
N PRO A 86 -16.42 0.11 10.02
CA PRO A 86 -15.24 -0.49 9.40
C PRO A 86 -15.68 -1.43 8.28
N VAL A 87 -15.11 -1.28 7.09
CA VAL A 87 -15.42 -2.12 5.92
C VAL A 87 -14.23 -2.96 5.47
N ALA A 88 -13.01 -2.50 5.74
CA ALA A 88 -11.79 -3.22 5.41
C ALA A 88 -10.62 -2.76 6.29
N VAL A 89 -9.62 -3.62 6.41
CA VAL A 89 -8.33 -3.35 7.02
C VAL A 89 -7.26 -3.58 5.97
N LEU A 90 -6.34 -2.63 5.86
CA LEU A 90 -5.17 -2.75 5.01
C LEU A 90 -3.94 -3.00 5.88
N LEU A 91 -3.26 -4.12 5.63
CA LEU A 91 -2.03 -4.48 6.31
C LEU A 91 -0.86 -4.35 5.35
N ARG A 92 0.17 -3.60 5.76
CA ARG A 92 1.47 -3.58 5.09
C ARG A 92 2.31 -4.72 5.63
N SER A 93 2.64 -5.67 4.77
CA SER A 93 3.48 -6.81 5.12
C SER A 93 4.79 -6.75 4.36
N ARG A 94 5.90 -6.95 5.08
CA ARG A 94 7.24 -7.10 4.51
C ARG A 94 7.67 -8.55 4.63
N SER A 95 8.08 -9.16 3.53
CA SER A 95 8.68 -10.50 3.52
C SER A 95 9.98 -10.51 2.73
N LYS A 96 10.75 -11.58 2.88
CA LYS A 96 12.01 -11.78 2.16
C LYS A 96 11.78 -12.57 0.88
N GLY A 97 11.94 -11.92 -0.26
CA GLY A 97 11.93 -12.53 -1.59
C GLY A 97 13.26 -13.17 -1.97
N TYR A 98 13.45 -13.39 -3.27
CA TYR A 98 14.69 -13.97 -3.80
C TYR A 98 15.82 -12.92 -3.85
N ALA A 99 15.54 -11.75 -4.43
CA ALA A 99 16.56 -10.71 -4.66
C ALA A 99 16.47 -9.53 -3.68
N GLY A 100 15.49 -9.53 -2.78
CA GLY A 100 15.36 -8.49 -1.75
C GLY A 100 14.08 -8.61 -0.93
N SER A 101 13.78 -7.57 -0.16
CA SER A 101 12.50 -7.46 0.55
C SER A 101 11.36 -7.15 -0.43
N ILE A 102 10.22 -7.79 -0.21
CA ILE A 102 8.96 -7.51 -0.88
C ILE A 102 8.06 -6.83 0.14
N GLU A 103 7.49 -5.69 -0.22
CA GLU A 103 6.47 -5.00 0.58
C GLU A 103 5.14 -5.08 -0.14
N LEU A 104 4.15 -5.62 0.55
CA LEU A 104 2.80 -5.85 0.07
C LEU A 104 1.81 -5.00 0.88
N LEU A 105 0.76 -4.54 0.22
CA LEU A 105 -0.45 -4.02 0.82
C LEU A 105 -1.54 -5.08 0.64
N ILE A 106 -2.05 -5.58 1.75
CA ILE A 106 -3.00 -6.69 1.82
C ILE A 106 -4.30 -6.11 2.34
N ALA A 107 -5.35 -6.10 1.52
CA ALA A 107 -6.66 -5.59 1.88
C ALA A 107 -7.58 -6.74 2.27
N ILE A 108 -8.12 -6.70 3.48
CA ILE A 108 -9.00 -7.72 4.06
C ILE A 108 -10.32 -7.04 4.44
N ASP A 109 -11.45 -7.61 4.08
CA ASP A 109 -12.76 -7.09 4.45
C ASP A 109 -13.08 -7.32 5.94
N ASP A 110 -14.19 -6.76 6.40
CA ASP A 110 -14.67 -6.92 7.76
C ASP A 110 -15.03 -8.38 8.11
N HIS A 111 -15.23 -9.25 7.11
CA HIS A 111 -15.51 -10.69 7.25
C HIS A 111 -14.26 -11.58 7.24
N GLY A 112 -13.06 -11.02 7.09
CA GLY A 112 -11.81 -11.81 7.03
C GLY A 112 -11.50 -12.39 5.65
N LYS A 113 -12.17 -11.93 4.60
CA LYS A 113 -11.85 -12.29 3.22
C LYS A 113 -10.93 -11.27 2.58
N LEU A 114 -10.02 -11.76 1.77
CA LEU A 114 -9.07 -10.96 1.04
C LEU A 114 -9.77 -10.23 -0.10
N LEU A 115 -9.77 -8.89 -0.08
CA LEU A 115 -10.24 -8.06 -1.18
C LEU A 115 -9.21 -8.00 -2.31
N GLY A 116 -7.93 -7.95 -1.94
CA GLY A 116 -6.85 -7.96 -2.91
C GLY A 116 -5.47 -7.74 -2.27
N VAL A 117 -4.44 -7.93 -3.08
CA VAL A 117 -3.04 -7.74 -2.70
C VAL A 117 -2.37 -6.86 -3.74
N LYS A 118 -1.61 -5.88 -3.28
CA LYS A 118 -0.84 -4.98 -4.14
C LYS A 118 0.61 -4.94 -3.70
N THR A 119 1.52 -4.97 -4.66
CA THR A 119 2.95 -4.80 -4.40
C THR A 119 3.28 -3.32 -4.26
N LEU A 120 3.81 -2.93 -3.11
CA LEU A 120 4.27 -1.56 -2.84
C LEU A 120 5.73 -1.37 -3.27
N LYS A 121 6.56 -2.37 -2.99
CA LYS A 121 7.99 -2.34 -3.29
C LYS A 121 8.52 -3.75 -3.46
N GLN A 122 9.42 -3.94 -4.41
CA GLN A 122 10.15 -5.18 -4.62
C GLN A 122 11.49 -4.89 -5.31
N ASN A 123 12.39 -5.85 -5.29
CA ASN A 123 13.69 -5.77 -5.99
C ASN A 123 14.00 -7.07 -6.75
N GLU A 124 12.95 -7.76 -7.20
CA GLU A 124 13.05 -9.05 -7.87
C GLU A 124 13.58 -8.92 -9.30
N THR A 125 14.08 -10.03 -9.85
CA THR A 125 14.63 -10.07 -11.21
C THR A 125 13.53 -9.76 -12.23
N PRO A 126 13.68 -8.73 -13.10
CA PRO A 126 12.63 -8.26 -14.00
C PRO A 126 11.96 -9.35 -14.86
N ALA A 127 12.76 -10.27 -15.41
CA ALA A 127 12.28 -11.34 -16.29
C ALA A 127 11.75 -12.59 -15.56
N LEU A 128 11.73 -12.58 -14.23
CA LEU A 128 11.26 -13.70 -13.40
C LEU A 128 10.21 -13.21 -12.39
N GLY A 129 10.64 -12.83 -11.18
CA GLY A 129 9.75 -12.35 -10.12
C GLY A 129 9.31 -10.90 -10.28
N GLY A 130 9.94 -10.13 -11.18
CA GLY A 130 9.69 -8.71 -11.36
C GLY A 130 8.25 -8.38 -11.81
N HIS A 131 7.56 -9.31 -12.47
CA HIS A 131 6.15 -9.15 -12.83
C HIS A 131 5.24 -8.93 -11.61
N LEU A 132 5.67 -9.33 -10.41
CA LEU A 132 4.95 -9.08 -9.14
C LEU A 132 4.63 -7.59 -8.90
N GLY A 133 5.46 -6.67 -9.42
CA GLY A 133 5.29 -5.23 -9.25
C GLY A 133 4.31 -4.58 -10.22
N GLU A 134 3.78 -5.32 -11.19
CA GLU A 134 2.79 -4.81 -12.13
C GLU A 134 1.46 -4.51 -11.42
N TRP A 135 0.71 -3.52 -11.90
CA TRP A 135 -0.63 -3.24 -11.41
C TRP A 135 -1.54 -2.84 -12.58
N PRO A 136 -2.67 -3.52 -12.79
CA PRO A 136 -3.15 -4.71 -12.08
C PRO A 136 -2.26 -5.95 -12.31
N ASN A 137 -2.21 -6.86 -11.32
CA ASN A 137 -1.43 -8.10 -11.41
C ASN A 137 -2.34 -9.33 -11.42
N ALA A 138 -2.34 -10.08 -12.53
CA ALA A 138 -3.21 -11.24 -12.70
C ALA A 138 -2.96 -12.36 -11.68
N TRP A 139 -1.70 -12.55 -11.26
CA TRP A 139 -1.34 -13.58 -10.29
C TRP A 139 -1.78 -13.22 -8.88
N LEU A 140 -1.62 -11.96 -8.46
CA LEU A 140 -2.13 -11.45 -7.17
C LEU A 140 -3.66 -11.43 -7.10
N SER A 141 -4.35 -11.28 -8.23
CA SER A 141 -5.81 -11.35 -8.28
C SER A 141 -6.37 -12.74 -7.93
N LEU A 142 -5.56 -13.81 -8.03
CA LEU A 142 -5.99 -15.17 -7.69
C LEU A 142 -6.27 -15.36 -6.19
N PHE A 143 -5.70 -14.49 -5.35
CA PHE A 143 -5.89 -14.54 -3.91
C PHE A 143 -7.21 -13.88 -3.46
N ALA A 144 -7.84 -13.05 -4.31
CA ALA A 144 -9.07 -12.36 -3.96
C ALA A 144 -10.20 -13.36 -3.63
N GLY A 145 -10.94 -13.07 -2.56
CA GLY A 145 -12.02 -13.90 -2.03
C GLY A 145 -11.57 -15.04 -1.11
N LYS A 146 -10.26 -15.28 -0.92
CA LYS A 146 -9.73 -16.26 0.03
C LYS A 146 -9.71 -15.72 1.46
N SER A 147 -9.64 -16.60 2.46
CA SER A 147 -9.54 -16.26 3.90
C SER A 147 -8.44 -17.10 4.56
N SER A 148 -8.17 -16.91 5.86
CA SER A 148 -7.17 -17.73 6.58
C SER A 148 -7.46 -19.23 6.48
N ASP A 149 -8.74 -19.59 6.47
CA ASP A 149 -9.20 -20.98 6.58
C ASP A 149 -9.68 -21.53 5.23
N GLU A 150 -9.76 -20.68 4.20
CA GLU A 150 -10.13 -21.05 2.85
C GLU A 150 -9.15 -20.46 1.82
N PRO A 151 -8.16 -21.22 1.33
CA PRO A 151 -7.98 -22.67 1.55
C PRO A 151 -7.49 -23.03 2.95
N THR A 152 -7.46 -24.32 3.28
CA THR A 152 -6.89 -24.81 4.54
C THR A 152 -5.46 -24.30 4.74
N ASP A 153 -4.96 -24.34 5.98
CA ASP A 153 -3.59 -23.90 6.33
C ASP A 153 -2.52 -24.53 5.41
N ALA A 154 -2.65 -25.83 5.11
CA ALA A 154 -1.77 -26.53 4.15
C ALA A 154 -1.98 -26.12 2.68
N GLY A 155 -3.18 -25.66 2.34
CA GLY A 155 -3.52 -25.14 1.02
C GLY A 155 -2.89 -23.78 0.72
N TRP A 156 -2.51 -23.02 1.76
CA TRP A 156 -1.72 -21.78 1.67
C TRP A 156 -0.24 -22.04 1.37
N ALA A 157 0.01 -22.76 0.28
CA ALA A 157 1.33 -23.05 -0.24
C ALA A 157 1.30 -23.13 -1.78
N LEU A 158 2.48 -23.23 -2.39
CA LEU A 158 2.58 -23.44 -3.83
C LEU A 158 2.15 -24.87 -4.17
N LYS A 159 1.60 -25.11 -5.37
CA LYS A 159 1.28 -26.48 -5.83
C LYS A 159 2.48 -27.42 -5.81
N LYS A 160 3.69 -26.89 -6.05
CA LYS A 160 4.95 -27.63 -5.91
C LYS A 160 5.20 -28.13 -4.47
N ASP A 161 4.66 -27.41 -3.49
CA ASP A 161 4.73 -27.71 -2.06
C ASP A 161 3.39 -28.31 -1.55
N GLN A 162 2.58 -28.91 -2.44
CA GLN A 162 1.27 -29.51 -2.14
C GLN A 162 0.15 -28.53 -1.73
N GLY A 163 0.33 -27.23 -1.95
CA GLY A 163 -0.72 -26.22 -1.77
C GLY A 163 -1.56 -25.96 -3.02
N GLN A 164 -2.28 -24.84 -3.04
CA GLN A 164 -3.23 -24.51 -4.11
C GLN A 164 -2.75 -23.46 -5.12
N PHE A 165 -1.69 -22.72 -4.81
CA PHE A 165 -1.28 -21.57 -5.62
C PHE A 165 -0.22 -21.95 -6.65
N ASP A 166 -0.40 -21.54 -7.91
CA ASP A 166 0.65 -21.67 -8.92
C ASP A 166 1.81 -20.72 -8.60
N GLN A 167 3.04 -21.13 -8.91
CA GLN A 167 4.19 -20.24 -8.85
C GLN A 167 4.27 -19.38 -10.11
N MET A 168 4.80 -18.16 -9.97
CA MET A 168 5.28 -17.39 -11.12
C MET A 168 6.44 -18.15 -11.79
N ALA A 169 6.47 -18.12 -13.14
CA ALA A 169 7.47 -18.85 -13.91
C ALA A 169 8.89 -18.43 -13.51
N GLY A 170 9.71 -19.41 -13.10
CA GLY A 170 11.09 -19.18 -12.66
C GLY A 170 11.27 -18.35 -11.38
N ALA A 171 10.19 -18.04 -10.65
CA ALA A 171 10.24 -17.23 -9.42
C ALA A 171 9.59 -17.95 -8.22
N THR A 172 9.98 -19.20 -7.96
CA THR A 172 9.42 -20.03 -6.88
C THR A 172 9.62 -19.41 -5.49
N ILE A 173 10.81 -18.88 -5.18
CA ILE A 173 11.11 -18.29 -3.87
C ILE A 173 10.27 -17.04 -3.63
N THR A 174 10.19 -16.15 -4.62
CA THR A 174 9.36 -14.95 -4.63
C THR A 174 7.89 -15.29 -4.43
N SER A 175 7.39 -16.28 -5.18
CA SER A 175 5.99 -16.71 -5.10
C SER A 175 5.65 -17.24 -3.70
N ARG A 176 6.53 -18.07 -3.12
CA ARG A 176 6.35 -18.61 -1.77
C ARG A 176 6.36 -17.51 -0.71
N ALA A 177 7.26 -16.53 -0.84
CA ALA A 177 7.34 -15.39 0.08
C ALA A 177 6.05 -14.55 0.08
N VAL A 178 5.40 -14.39 -1.07
CA VAL A 178 4.12 -13.67 -1.18
C VAL A 178 2.97 -14.50 -0.60
N VAL A 179 2.83 -15.77 -0.99
CA VAL A 179 1.78 -16.66 -0.46
C VAL A 179 1.82 -16.70 1.07
N ASN A 180 3.01 -16.90 1.65
CA ASN A 180 3.18 -16.96 3.09
C ASN A 180 2.88 -15.61 3.77
N ALA A 181 3.30 -14.49 3.18
CA ALA A 181 3.04 -13.16 3.75
C ALA A 181 1.55 -12.79 3.75
N VAL A 182 0.80 -13.22 2.72
CA VAL A 182 -0.65 -13.05 2.66
C VAL A 182 -1.34 -13.89 3.73
N HIS A 183 -0.93 -15.16 3.87
CA HIS A 183 -1.48 -16.05 4.88
C HIS A 183 -1.19 -15.57 6.32
N ASP A 184 0.04 -15.15 6.60
CA ASP A 184 0.43 -14.55 7.88
C ASP A 184 -0.45 -13.33 8.22
N ALA A 185 -0.73 -12.46 7.25
CA ALA A 185 -1.55 -11.28 7.43
C ALA A 185 -3.03 -11.62 7.69
N LEU A 186 -3.59 -12.63 7.01
CA LEU A 186 -4.93 -13.13 7.27
C LEU A 186 -5.04 -13.70 8.69
N ARG A 187 -4.11 -14.58 9.08
CA ARG A 187 -4.06 -15.13 10.44
C ARG A 187 -3.95 -14.04 11.51
N TYR A 188 -3.12 -13.03 11.25
CA TYR A 188 -3.00 -11.89 12.15
C TYR A 188 -4.32 -11.13 12.27
N PHE A 189 -5.00 -10.89 11.15
CA PHE A 189 -6.30 -10.23 11.13
C PHE A 189 -7.32 -10.98 11.97
N ASP A 190 -7.46 -12.30 11.80
CA ASP A 190 -8.44 -13.09 12.54
C ASP A 190 -8.17 -13.10 14.05
N GLN A 191 -6.90 -13.18 14.44
CA GLN A 191 -6.49 -13.10 15.84
C GLN A 191 -6.75 -11.73 16.49
N HIS A 192 -6.68 -10.65 15.70
CA HIS A 192 -6.77 -9.27 16.20
C HIS A 192 -8.01 -8.53 15.68
N ARG A 193 -9.00 -9.24 15.17
CA ARG A 193 -10.14 -8.68 14.44
C ARG A 193 -10.87 -7.57 15.22
N VAL A 194 -11.09 -7.78 16.51
CA VAL A 194 -11.74 -6.80 17.39
C VAL A 194 -10.92 -5.52 17.53
N ALA A 195 -9.60 -5.63 17.66
CA ALA A 195 -8.72 -4.47 17.76
C ALA A 195 -8.63 -3.71 16.43
N LEU A 196 -8.61 -4.44 15.31
CA LEU A 196 -8.47 -3.87 13.97
C LEU A 196 -9.75 -3.20 13.47
N LEU A 197 -10.90 -3.86 13.61
CA LEU A 197 -12.20 -3.31 13.19
C LEU A 197 -12.75 -2.31 14.21
N GLY A 198 -12.37 -2.45 15.49
CA GLY A 198 -13.02 -1.77 16.60
C GLY A 198 -14.20 -2.57 17.12
N SER A 199 -14.65 -2.27 18.34
CA SER A 199 -15.87 -2.87 18.89
C SER A 199 -17.08 -2.44 18.05
N PRO A 200 -18.02 -3.34 17.74
CA PRO A 200 -19.28 -2.93 17.16
C PRO A 200 -19.98 -1.94 18.10
N PRO A 201 -20.65 -0.91 17.56
CA PRO A 201 -21.40 0.07 18.37
C PRO A 201 -22.54 -0.59 19.15
#